data_AF-A0A8J2ZVI6-F1
#
_entry.id   AF-A0A8J2ZVI6-F1
#
_cell.length_a   1.000
_cell.length_b   1.000
_cell.length_c   1.000
_cell.angle_alpha   90.00
_cell.angle_beta   90.00
_cell.angle_gamma   90.00
#
_symmetry.space_group_name_H-M   'P 1'
#
loop_
_entity.id
_entity.type
_entity.pdbx_description
1 polymer ?
#
loop_
_entity_poly.entity_id
_entity_poly.type
_entity_poly.pdbx_seq_one_letter_code
_entity_poly.pdbx_strand_id
1 'polypeptide(L)'
;MKLALIGHGGHSKVVQEIVMARSENQIIGYFDDRYQEVKKENNVYIGPIHALKHFLSQDANIKLVIAIGNNHVRKRIREQLDLPDEVFLTVVHPTASISSSADIGNGTVVMPYVVVNAEARIGHHVILNTGVIIEHDSKIEDFVHVSPHATVTGSVRLKEGVHLGTGATVIPNINVGEWSKVGAGSTVIENLPPNCTAVGSPTRVVKSKDMGVIEMSDVKKKIFLSSPHMSGNEWKYLQEAFDTNWVTSLGPNVDAFEKEIAEYVGANGAVAVSSGTAAIHLALSLLDVKKGDTVFCSSLTFVASANPILYQNAEPVFIDSEPESWNMSPKALEQALQEAAIIGKLPKAVVVVHLYGQMAKMDEIIALCEQYEVPIIEDAAESLGSIYKGQASGTFGKFGIFSFNGNKIITTSGGGILISEDTDLLDKARFLASQARDLAPYYQHSTMGYNYRLSNLLAGVGRSQLEVLDHRVRKRRLIFDRYYKAFSHLKGFCFMDELKNTRSNRWLTTLTIDDSLTGVSGGHLVDALNKENIEARRVWKPLHLQPLFKDAKFYMHGESNHSVAEDLFEKGICLPSGTNMSLEEQQRVMACILNELTLARNLNSPSKIG
;
A
#
# COMPACT_ATOMS: atom_id res chain seq x y z
N MET A 1 -39.25 2.49 -24.91
CA MET A 1 -38.62 3.16 -23.75
C MET A 1 -37.13 3.29 -23.96
N LYS A 2 -36.53 4.43 -23.61
CA LYS A 2 -35.07 4.64 -23.71
C LYS A 2 -34.37 4.15 -22.44
N LEU A 3 -33.31 3.37 -22.61
CA LEU A 3 -32.63 2.69 -21.51
C LEU A 3 -31.13 2.93 -21.51
N ALA A 4 -30.59 3.29 -20.36
CA ALA A 4 -29.15 3.31 -20.14
C ALA A 4 -28.76 2.18 -19.17
N LEU A 5 -27.78 1.38 -19.59
CA LEU A 5 -27.27 0.27 -18.79
C LEU A 5 -26.02 0.69 -18.05
N ILE A 6 -25.98 0.42 -16.74
CA ILE A 6 -24.79 0.63 -15.91
C ILE A 6 -24.05 -0.70 -15.79
N GLY A 7 -22.81 -0.72 -16.26
CA GLY A 7 -21.96 -1.91 -16.40
C GLY A 7 -21.86 -2.39 -17.85
N HIS A 8 -20.64 -2.71 -18.28
CA HIS A 8 -20.34 -3.20 -19.63
C HIS A 8 -19.52 -4.51 -19.61
N GLY A 9 -19.86 -5.40 -18.67
CA GLY A 9 -19.26 -6.73 -18.49
C GLY A 9 -20.09 -7.89 -19.03
N GLY A 10 -19.72 -9.13 -18.68
CA GLY A 10 -20.43 -10.34 -19.14
C GLY A 10 -21.90 -10.41 -18.72
N HIS A 11 -22.21 -10.06 -17.46
CA HIS A 11 -23.60 -9.99 -16.98
C HIS A 11 -24.44 -8.96 -17.74
N SER A 12 -23.83 -7.84 -18.14
CA SER A 12 -24.50 -6.80 -18.93
C SER A 12 -24.98 -7.32 -20.29
N LYS A 13 -24.24 -8.24 -20.92
CA LYS A 13 -24.67 -8.86 -22.18
C LYS A 13 -25.99 -9.62 -22.04
N VAL A 14 -26.18 -10.33 -20.93
CA VAL A 14 -27.42 -11.06 -20.66
C VAL A 14 -28.59 -10.10 -20.44
N VAL A 15 -28.36 -9.03 -19.67
CA VAL A 15 -29.38 -7.99 -19.45
C VAL A 15 -29.78 -7.31 -20.76
N GLN A 16 -28.82 -7.08 -21.66
CA GLN A 16 -29.08 -6.52 -22.99
C GLN A 16 -30.05 -7.39 -23.79
N GLU A 17 -29.84 -8.70 -23.83
CA GLU A 17 -30.73 -9.63 -24.54
C GLU A 17 -32.16 -9.58 -23.97
N ILE A 18 -32.31 -9.54 -22.65
CA ILE A 18 -33.63 -9.47 -22.01
C ILE A 18 -34.32 -8.14 -22.34
N VAL A 19 -33.57 -7.04 -22.32
CA VAL A 19 -34.09 -5.72 -22.70
C VAL A 19 -34.55 -5.74 -24.17
N MET A 20 -33.75 -6.31 -25.07
CA MET A 20 -34.02 -6.39 -26.51
C MET A 20 -35.11 -7.39 -26.88
N ALA A 21 -35.39 -8.39 -26.03
CA ALA A 21 -36.50 -9.34 -26.23
C ALA A 21 -37.88 -8.66 -26.22
N ARG A 22 -37.97 -7.41 -25.75
CA ARG A 22 -39.14 -6.55 -25.90
C ARG A 22 -38.88 -5.51 -26.99
N SER A 23 -39.64 -5.59 -28.08
CA SER A 23 -39.50 -4.75 -29.28
C SER A 23 -39.66 -3.24 -29.02
N GLU A 24 -40.20 -2.86 -27.86
CA GLU A 24 -40.45 -1.47 -27.47
C GLU A 24 -39.26 -0.79 -26.78
N ASN A 25 -38.19 -1.53 -26.45
CA ASN A 25 -37.05 -1.00 -25.71
C ASN A 25 -35.89 -0.59 -26.63
N GLN A 26 -35.27 0.55 -26.33
CA GLN A 26 -34.11 1.05 -27.04
C GLN A 26 -32.98 1.34 -26.04
N ILE A 27 -31.85 0.65 -26.19
CA ILE A 27 -30.65 0.94 -25.40
C ILE A 27 -29.96 2.17 -26.01
N ILE A 28 -29.81 3.21 -25.21
CA ILE A 28 -29.17 4.47 -25.61
C ILE A 28 -27.69 4.52 -25.20
N GLY A 29 -27.27 3.76 -24.18
CA GLY A 29 -25.89 3.79 -23.74
C GLY A 29 -25.50 2.74 -22.69
N TYR A 30 -24.19 2.50 -22.62
CA TYR A 30 -23.51 1.66 -21.65
C TYR A 30 -22.54 2.52 -20.82
N PHE A 31 -22.71 2.52 -19.50
CA PHE A 31 -21.96 3.39 -18.61
C PHE A 31 -21.18 2.57 -17.58
N ASP A 32 -19.85 2.71 -17.57
CA ASP A 32 -18.93 1.91 -16.76
C ASP A 32 -17.65 2.71 -16.51
N ASP A 33 -17.19 2.80 -15.26
CA ASP A 33 -16.05 3.63 -14.87
C ASP A 33 -14.70 3.14 -15.41
N ARG A 34 -14.68 2.02 -16.14
CA ARG A 34 -13.52 1.64 -16.97
C ARG A 34 -13.29 2.60 -18.15
N TYR A 35 -14.30 3.36 -18.55
CA TYR A 35 -14.21 4.36 -19.61
C TYR A 35 -13.90 5.73 -19.03
N GLN A 36 -12.96 6.46 -19.65
CA GLN A 36 -12.60 7.80 -19.20
C GLN A 36 -13.43 8.91 -19.85
N GLU A 37 -13.90 8.69 -21.08
CA GLU A 37 -14.62 9.69 -21.86
C GLU A 37 -15.88 9.08 -22.51
N VAL A 38 -16.85 9.93 -22.81
CA VAL A 38 -18.06 9.54 -23.54
C VAL A 38 -17.78 9.51 -25.04
N LYS A 39 -18.10 8.37 -25.66
CA LYS A 39 -18.00 8.16 -27.10
C LYS A 39 -19.28 7.52 -27.63
N LYS A 40 -19.54 7.67 -28.93
CA LYS A 40 -20.74 7.12 -29.58
C LYS A 40 -20.33 6.09 -30.62
N GLU A 41 -20.80 4.87 -30.47
CA GLU A 41 -20.52 3.74 -31.37
C GLU A 41 -21.86 3.11 -31.78
N ASN A 42 -22.10 2.93 -33.08
CA ASN A 42 -23.34 2.33 -33.62
C ASN A 42 -24.64 2.90 -33.04
N ASN A 43 -24.72 4.24 -32.88
CA ASN A 43 -25.83 4.98 -32.26
C ASN A 43 -26.06 4.74 -30.76
N VAL A 44 -25.09 4.14 -30.06
CA VAL A 44 -25.12 3.90 -28.61
C VAL A 44 -23.96 4.65 -27.94
N TYR A 45 -24.24 5.31 -26.82
CA TYR A 45 -23.23 6.01 -26.03
C TYR A 45 -22.45 5.03 -25.14
N ILE A 46 -21.15 5.22 -25.00
CA ILE A 46 -20.28 4.45 -24.10
C ILE A 46 -19.47 5.46 -23.30
N GLY A 47 -19.51 5.39 -21.97
CA GLY A 47 -18.78 6.35 -21.15
C GLY A 47 -18.75 6.00 -19.66
N PRO A 48 -18.16 6.87 -18.82
CA PRO A 48 -18.12 6.67 -17.36
C PRO A 48 -19.50 6.82 -16.70
N ILE A 49 -19.71 6.23 -15.51
CA ILE A 49 -21.00 6.28 -14.80
C ILE A 49 -21.41 7.71 -14.47
N HIS A 50 -20.46 8.58 -14.10
CA HIS A 50 -20.76 9.97 -13.75
C HIS A 50 -21.38 10.77 -14.92
N ALA A 51 -21.16 10.36 -16.17
CA ALA A 51 -21.76 11.01 -17.34
C ALA A 51 -23.29 10.84 -17.40
N LEU A 52 -23.87 9.85 -16.71
CA LEU A 52 -25.31 9.58 -16.73
C LEU A 52 -26.16 10.78 -16.30
N LYS A 53 -25.69 11.57 -15.33
CA LYS A 53 -26.42 12.76 -14.85
C LYS A 53 -26.72 13.74 -15.98
N HIS A 54 -25.82 13.86 -16.96
CA HIS A 54 -26.00 14.71 -18.13
C HIS A 54 -27.07 14.16 -19.10
N PHE A 55 -27.15 12.84 -19.28
CA PHE A 55 -28.17 12.23 -20.13
C PHE A 55 -29.55 12.33 -19.50
N LEU A 56 -29.66 12.05 -18.20
CA LEU A 56 -30.91 12.14 -17.46
C LEU A 56 -31.47 13.58 -17.40
N SER A 57 -30.60 14.60 -17.38
CA SER A 57 -31.06 16.00 -17.40
C SER A 57 -31.59 16.43 -18.78
N GLN A 58 -31.21 15.74 -19.86
CA GLN A 58 -31.68 16.03 -21.22
C GLN A 58 -32.96 15.29 -21.58
N ASP A 59 -33.20 14.10 -21.00
CA ASP A 59 -34.39 13.32 -21.24
C ASP A 59 -34.80 12.55 -19.98
N ALA A 60 -35.80 13.09 -19.27
CA ALA A 60 -36.33 12.51 -18.04
C ALA A 60 -37.03 11.15 -18.25
N ASN A 61 -37.28 10.74 -19.50
CA ASN A 61 -37.88 9.44 -19.82
C ASN A 61 -36.87 8.29 -19.89
N ILE A 62 -35.58 8.58 -19.76
CA ILE A 62 -34.54 7.55 -19.70
C ILE A 62 -34.69 6.77 -18.39
N LYS A 63 -34.82 5.45 -18.50
CA LYS A 63 -34.73 4.56 -17.34
C LYS A 63 -33.36 3.88 -17.27
N LEU A 64 -32.98 3.50 -16.05
CA LEU A 64 -31.69 2.89 -15.76
C LEU A 64 -31.85 1.42 -15.38
N VAL A 65 -30.83 0.62 -15.72
CA VAL A 65 -30.70 -0.75 -15.19
C VAL A 65 -29.26 -0.96 -14.76
N ILE A 66 -29.04 -1.36 -13.50
CA ILE A 66 -27.70 -1.67 -13.00
C ILE A 66 -27.35 -3.11 -13.35
N ALA A 67 -26.73 -3.30 -14.50
CA ALA A 67 -26.37 -4.59 -15.07
C ALA A 67 -25.04 -5.14 -14.50
N ILE A 68 -24.93 -5.18 -13.18
CA ILE A 68 -23.73 -5.64 -12.44
C ILE A 68 -24.08 -6.77 -11.49
N GLY A 69 -23.49 -7.95 -11.73
CA GLY A 69 -23.76 -9.16 -10.95
C GLY A 69 -23.23 -9.16 -9.52
N ASN A 70 -22.27 -8.29 -9.17
CA ASN A 70 -21.74 -8.18 -7.82
C ASN A 70 -22.64 -7.30 -6.93
N ASN A 71 -23.17 -7.88 -5.84
CA ASN A 71 -24.14 -7.22 -4.96
C ASN A 71 -23.61 -5.93 -4.31
N HIS A 72 -22.38 -5.96 -3.76
CA HIS A 72 -21.79 -4.78 -3.13
C HIS A 72 -21.53 -3.65 -4.13
N VAL A 73 -21.06 -3.98 -5.33
CA VAL A 73 -20.83 -2.99 -6.39
C VAL A 73 -22.16 -2.39 -6.84
N ARG A 74 -23.20 -3.21 -7.00
CA ARG A 74 -24.55 -2.76 -7.37
C ARG A 74 -25.15 -1.81 -6.32
N LYS A 75 -25.07 -2.17 -5.03
CA LYS A 75 -25.50 -1.30 -3.92
C LYS A 75 -24.75 0.03 -3.91
N ARG A 76 -23.42 -0.02 -3.94
CA ARG A 76 -22.57 1.19 -3.96
C ARG A 76 -22.91 2.12 -5.13
N ILE A 77 -23.11 1.59 -6.33
CA ILE A 77 -23.48 2.40 -7.51
C ILE A 77 -24.88 3.00 -7.33
N ARG A 78 -25.84 2.22 -6.84
CA ARG A 78 -27.20 2.71 -6.55
C ARG A 78 -27.17 3.87 -5.56
N GLU A 79 -26.38 3.78 -4.50
CA GLU A 79 -26.19 4.83 -3.49
C GLU A 79 -25.48 6.06 -4.10
N GLN A 80 -24.43 5.86 -4.89
CA GLN A 80 -23.66 6.96 -5.50
C GLN A 80 -24.46 7.78 -6.52
N LEU A 81 -25.41 7.15 -7.21
CA LEU A 81 -26.25 7.85 -8.19
C LEU A 81 -27.23 8.80 -7.52
N ASP A 82 -27.70 8.46 -6.31
CA ASP A 82 -28.65 9.25 -5.52
C ASP A 82 -29.88 9.68 -6.34
N LEU A 83 -30.52 8.69 -6.99
CA LEU A 83 -31.71 8.88 -7.82
C LEU A 83 -32.94 8.25 -7.17
N PRO A 84 -34.17 8.72 -7.49
CA PRO A 84 -35.40 8.06 -7.07
C PRO A 84 -35.52 6.63 -7.63
N ASP A 85 -36.21 5.73 -6.92
CA ASP A 85 -36.29 4.32 -7.33
C ASP A 85 -37.06 4.13 -8.65
N GLU A 86 -37.99 5.03 -8.98
CA GLU A 86 -38.79 4.98 -10.20
C GLU A 86 -37.95 5.15 -11.47
N VAL A 87 -36.73 5.66 -11.34
CA VAL A 87 -35.77 5.79 -12.46
C VAL A 87 -35.23 4.41 -12.87
N PHE A 88 -35.22 3.43 -11.97
CA PHE A 88 -34.66 2.12 -12.22
C PHE A 88 -35.71 1.15 -12.76
N LEU A 89 -35.54 0.71 -14.01
CA LEU A 89 -36.48 -0.20 -14.66
C LEU A 89 -36.29 -1.63 -14.14
N THR A 90 -37.40 -2.25 -13.74
CA THR A 90 -37.47 -3.71 -13.56
C THR A 90 -37.56 -4.40 -14.92
N VAL A 91 -36.62 -5.30 -15.19
CA VAL A 91 -36.49 -5.98 -16.48
C VAL A 91 -36.91 -7.44 -16.31
N VAL A 92 -37.96 -7.86 -17.02
CA VAL A 92 -38.51 -9.22 -16.94
C VAL A 92 -38.54 -9.86 -18.32
N HIS A 93 -37.87 -11.02 -18.44
CA HIS A 93 -37.87 -11.81 -19.66
C HIS A 93 -39.28 -12.37 -19.99
N PRO A 94 -39.72 -12.38 -21.26
CA PRO A 94 -41.07 -12.85 -21.63
C PRO A 94 -41.40 -14.29 -21.25
N THR A 95 -40.39 -15.15 -21.07
CA THR A 95 -40.58 -16.55 -20.66
C THR A 95 -40.58 -16.76 -19.15
N ALA A 96 -40.42 -15.71 -18.34
CA ALA A 96 -40.58 -15.81 -16.89
C ALA A 96 -42.08 -15.88 -16.53
N SER A 97 -42.42 -16.72 -15.56
CA SER A 97 -43.78 -16.86 -15.04
C SER A 97 -43.85 -16.22 -13.66
N ILE A 98 -44.58 -15.10 -13.56
CA ILE A 98 -44.74 -14.35 -12.31
C ILE A 98 -46.22 -14.37 -11.93
N SER A 99 -46.52 -14.82 -10.72
CA SER A 99 -47.88 -14.78 -10.16
C SER A 99 -48.42 -13.34 -10.14
N SER A 100 -49.71 -13.18 -10.42
CA SER A 100 -50.38 -11.88 -10.32
C SER A 100 -50.43 -11.31 -8.90
N SER A 101 -50.20 -12.14 -7.88
CA SER A 101 -50.13 -11.74 -6.47
C SER A 101 -48.70 -11.51 -5.96
N ALA A 102 -47.68 -11.70 -6.80
CA ALA A 102 -46.29 -11.41 -6.44
C ALA A 102 -45.96 -9.94 -6.66
N ASP A 103 -45.03 -9.41 -5.87
CA ASP A 103 -44.52 -8.04 -5.99
C ASP A 103 -43.03 -8.03 -6.35
N ILE A 104 -42.63 -7.12 -7.23
CA ILE A 104 -41.25 -6.99 -7.71
C ILE A 104 -40.80 -5.53 -7.67
N GLY A 105 -39.83 -5.26 -6.81
CA GLY A 105 -39.23 -3.94 -6.63
C GLY A 105 -38.45 -3.44 -7.86
N ASN A 106 -38.29 -2.12 -7.92
CA ASN A 106 -37.58 -1.39 -8.98
C ASN A 106 -36.14 -1.85 -9.17
N GLY A 107 -35.66 -1.80 -10.42
CA GLY A 107 -34.29 -2.16 -10.79
C GLY A 107 -33.98 -3.66 -10.76
N THR A 108 -34.97 -4.51 -10.49
CA THR A 108 -34.80 -5.96 -10.44
C THR A 108 -34.72 -6.58 -11.83
N VAL A 109 -33.84 -7.56 -12.01
CA VAL A 109 -33.65 -8.30 -13.27
C VAL A 109 -34.14 -9.73 -13.09
N VAL A 110 -35.12 -10.12 -13.93
CA VAL A 110 -35.71 -11.45 -13.98
C VAL A 110 -35.39 -12.09 -15.33
N MET A 111 -34.57 -13.14 -15.28
CA MET A 111 -34.04 -13.84 -16.46
C MET A 111 -35.02 -14.90 -17.02
N PRO A 112 -34.72 -15.54 -18.16
CA PRO A 112 -35.59 -16.55 -18.75
C PRO A 112 -35.96 -17.68 -17.80
N TYR A 113 -37.20 -18.17 -17.90
CA TYR A 113 -37.72 -19.34 -17.18
C TYR A 113 -37.70 -19.22 -15.64
N VAL A 114 -37.56 -18.00 -15.11
CA VAL A 114 -37.78 -17.76 -13.68
C VAL A 114 -39.25 -17.97 -13.35
N VAL A 115 -39.53 -18.61 -12.23
CA VAL A 115 -40.88 -18.76 -11.66
C VAL A 115 -40.94 -18.04 -10.33
N VAL A 116 -41.90 -17.12 -10.18
CA VAL A 116 -42.21 -16.43 -8.91
C VAL A 116 -43.67 -16.72 -8.56
N ASN A 117 -43.90 -17.49 -7.50
CA ASN A 117 -45.23 -17.95 -7.09
C ASN A 117 -45.97 -16.95 -6.19
N ALA A 118 -47.19 -17.33 -5.79
CA ALA A 118 -48.14 -16.46 -5.12
C ALA A 118 -47.59 -15.81 -3.84
N GLU A 119 -47.88 -14.52 -3.66
CA GLU A 119 -47.55 -13.74 -2.46
C GLU A 119 -46.05 -13.58 -2.15
N ALA A 120 -45.17 -14.02 -3.05
CA ALA A 120 -43.74 -13.75 -2.96
C ALA A 120 -43.44 -12.25 -3.15
N ARG A 121 -42.50 -11.72 -2.37
CA ARG A 121 -42.07 -10.32 -2.43
C ARG A 121 -40.60 -10.23 -2.80
N ILE A 122 -40.30 -9.61 -3.93
CA ILE A 122 -38.95 -9.39 -4.43
C ILE A 122 -38.58 -7.91 -4.24
N GLY A 123 -37.46 -7.65 -3.58
CA GLY A 123 -36.97 -6.30 -3.30
C GLY A 123 -36.39 -5.59 -4.51
N HIS A 124 -35.71 -4.48 -4.25
CA HIS A 124 -35.10 -3.63 -5.25
C HIS A 124 -33.72 -4.15 -5.68
N HIS A 125 -33.38 -3.95 -6.95
CA HIS A 125 -32.07 -4.33 -7.52
C HIS A 125 -31.71 -5.80 -7.27
N VAL A 126 -32.71 -6.69 -7.26
CA VAL A 126 -32.50 -8.14 -7.15
C VAL A 126 -32.13 -8.71 -8.52
N ILE A 127 -31.34 -9.77 -8.52
CA ILE A 127 -31.07 -10.57 -9.73
C ILE A 127 -31.62 -11.97 -9.51
N LEU A 128 -32.64 -12.34 -10.29
CA LEU A 128 -33.14 -13.70 -10.42
C LEU A 128 -32.65 -14.27 -11.75
N ASN A 129 -31.65 -15.14 -11.68
CA ASN A 129 -30.97 -15.69 -12.85
C ASN A 129 -31.80 -16.82 -13.51
N THR A 130 -31.34 -17.31 -14.65
CA THR A 130 -32.11 -18.25 -15.50
C THR A 130 -32.61 -19.47 -14.71
N GLY A 131 -33.90 -19.78 -14.85
CA GLY A 131 -34.50 -20.96 -14.25
C GLY A 131 -34.59 -20.96 -12.71
N VAL A 132 -34.48 -19.80 -12.06
CA VAL A 132 -34.71 -19.68 -10.60
C VAL A 132 -36.18 -19.91 -10.26
N ILE A 133 -36.44 -20.58 -9.15
CA ILE A 133 -37.79 -20.78 -8.62
C ILE A 133 -37.89 -20.09 -7.25
N ILE A 134 -38.84 -19.18 -7.10
CA ILE A 134 -39.22 -18.56 -5.83
C ILE A 134 -40.65 -19.00 -5.52
N GLU A 135 -40.80 -19.85 -4.50
CA GLU A 135 -42.09 -20.35 -4.03
C GLU A 135 -42.86 -19.32 -3.20
N HIS A 136 -44.11 -19.67 -2.90
CA HIS A 136 -45.07 -18.82 -2.21
C HIS A 136 -44.58 -18.27 -0.86
N ASP A 137 -45.12 -17.12 -0.46
CA ASP A 137 -44.84 -16.45 0.83
C ASP A 137 -43.37 -16.06 1.09
N SER A 138 -42.49 -16.22 0.11
CA SER A 138 -41.07 -15.93 0.27
C SER A 138 -40.77 -14.43 0.16
N LYS A 139 -39.82 -13.95 0.97
CA LYS A 139 -39.35 -12.56 0.96
C LYS A 139 -37.89 -12.49 0.56
N ILE A 140 -37.62 -11.90 -0.60
CA ILE A 140 -36.29 -11.65 -1.13
C ILE A 140 -36.00 -10.16 -0.97
N GLU A 141 -35.05 -9.78 -0.12
CA GLU A 141 -34.74 -8.38 0.16
C GLU A 141 -33.78 -7.77 -0.88
N ASP A 142 -33.46 -6.49 -0.73
CA ASP A 142 -32.74 -5.72 -1.74
C ASP A 142 -31.35 -6.28 -2.05
N PHE A 143 -30.89 -6.06 -3.28
CA PHE A 143 -29.56 -6.46 -3.75
C PHE A 143 -29.24 -7.96 -3.64
N VAL A 144 -30.23 -8.83 -3.41
CA VAL A 144 -30.04 -10.28 -3.45
C VAL A 144 -29.70 -10.74 -4.87
N HIS A 145 -28.85 -11.76 -4.98
CA HIS A 145 -28.55 -12.45 -6.24
C HIS A 145 -28.82 -13.93 -6.07
N VAL A 146 -29.80 -14.43 -6.83
CA VAL A 146 -30.14 -15.83 -6.93
C VAL A 146 -29.59 -16.37 -8.25
N SER A 147 -28.57 -17.21 -8.18
CA SER A 147 -27.85 -17.76 -9.35
C SER A 147 -28.68 -18.83 -10.09
N PRO A 148 -28.28 -19.25 -11.31
CA PRO A 148 -29.13 -20.09 -12.16
C PRO A 148 -29.60 -21.37 -11.47
N HIS A 149 -30.84 -21.78 -11.75
CA HIS A 149 -31.46 -23.02 -11.25
C HIS A 149 -31.52 -23.17 -9.73
N ALA A 150 -31.26 -22.10 -8.96
CA ALA A 150 -31.45 -22.15 -7.52
C ALA A 150 -32.94 -22.09 -7.17
N THR A 151 -33.34 -22.78 -6.10
CA THR A 151 -34.73 -22.92 -5.66
C THR A 151 -34.90 -22.39 -4.25
N VAL A 152 -35.79 -21.42 -4.09
CA VAL A 152 -36.23 -20.87 -2.81
C VAL A 152 -37.63 -21.39 -2.55
N THR A 153 -37.78 -22.30 -1.59
CA THR A 153 -39.09 -22.92 -1.28
C THR A 153 -39.93 -22.03 -0.35
N GLY A 154 -41.15 -22.47 -0.01
CA GLY A 154 -42.16 -21.62 0.63
C GLY A 154 -41.73 -20.97 1.94
N SER A 155 -42.16 -19.73 2.15
CA SER A 155 -41.92 -18.95 3.37
C SER A 155 -40.43 -18.74 3.71
N VAL A 156 -39.55 -18.68 2.71
CA VAL A 156 -38.13 -18.39 2.91
C VAL A 156 -37.87 -16.88 2.90
N ARG A 157 -36.96 -16.42 3.75
CA ARG A 157 -36.46 -15.05 3.73
C ARG A 157 -34.97 -15.01 3.36
N LEU A 158 -34.66 -14.40 2.22
CA LEU A 158 -33.29 -14.02 1.88
C LEU A 158 -33.11 -12.54 2.21
N LYS A 159 -32.27 -12.24 3.22
CA LYS A 159 -32.01 -10.86 3.62
C LYS A 159 -31.11 -10.11 2.64
N GLU A 160 -30.98 -8.80 2.84
CA GLU A 160 -30.24 -7.91 1.95
C GLU A 160 -28.89 -8.48 1.51
N GLY A 161 -28.60 -8.40 0.20
CA GLY A 161 -27.28 -8.70 -0.35
C GLY A 161 -26.89 -10.18 -0.36
N VAL A 162 -27.77 -11.10 0.05
CA VAL A 162 -27.53 -12.55 -0.02
C VAL A 162 -27.16 -12.98 -1.44
N HIS A 163 -26.22 -13.91 -1.55
CA HIS A 163 -25.87 -14.57 -2.80
C HIS A 163 -26.17 -16.08 -2.70
N LEU A 164 -27.18 -16.54 -3.43
CA LEU A 164 -27.50 -17.96 -3.55
C LEU A 164 -26.79 -18.53 -4.78
N GLY A 165 -25.92 -19.52 -4.59
CA GLY A 165 -25.14 -20.14 -5.66
C GLY A 165 -25.97 -20.99 -6.61
N THR A 166 -25.41 -21.29 -7.79
CA THR A 166 -26.09 -22.04 -8.86
C THR A 166 -26.60 -23.38 -8.35
N GLY A 167 -27.87 -23.70 -8.62
CA GLY A 167 -28.48 -24.97 -8.23
C GLY A 167 -28.61 -25.19 -6.72
N ALA A 168 -28.46 -24.14 -5.89
CA ALA A 168 -28.67 -24.27 -4.45
C ALA A 168 -30.17 -24.29 -4.13
N THR A 169 -30.54 -25.01 -3.07
CA THR A 169 -31.92 -25.15 -2.60
C THR A 169 -32.04 -24.67 -1.16
N VAL A 170 -33.04 -23.85 -0.87
CA VAL A 170 -33.39 -23.43 0.50
C VAL A 170 -34.74 -24.06 0.85
N ILE A 171 -34.78 -24.88 1.90
CA ILE A 171 -36.02 -25.56 2.34
C ILE A 171 -36.99 -24.56 3.01
N PRO A 172 -38.27 -24.95 3.26
CA PRO A 172 -39.27 -24.00 3.71
C PRO A 172 -38.96 -23.41 5.09
N ASN A 173 -39.46 -22.19 5.35
CA ASN A 173 -39.35 -21.49 6.64
C ASN A 173 -37.91 -21.17 7.09
N ILE A 174 -36.98 -21.01 6.15
CA ILE A 174 -35.59 -20.66 6.43
C ILE A 174 -35.33 -19.16 6.23
N ASN A 175 -34.54 -18.58 7.13
CA ASN A 175 -33.97 -17.25 7.03
C ASN A 175 -32.48 -17.35 6.71
N VAL A 176 -32.06 -16.70 5.62
CA VAL A 176 -30.64 -16.51 5.29
C VAL A 176 -30.26 -15.08 5.62
N GLY A 177 -29.33 -14.91 6.56
CA GLY A 177 -28.87 -13.61 7.02
C GLY A 177 -28.22 -12.74 5.94
N GLU A 178 -28.22 -11.43 6.16
CA GLU A 178 -27.71 -10.43 5.22
C GLU A 178 -26.26 -10.69 4.80
N TRP A 179 -25.92 -10.36 3.56
CA TRP A 179 -24.58 -10.48 2.99
C TRP A 179 -23.96 -11.89 3.04
N SER A 180 -24.78 -12.92 3.32
CA SER A 180 -24.35 -14.32 3.34
C SER A 180 -24.27 -14.92 1.94
N LYS A 181 -23.39 -15.91 1.79
CA LYS A 181 -23.18 -16.65 0.54
C LYS A 181 -23.48 -18.12 0.73
N VAL A 182 -24.29 -18.68 -0.15
CA VAL A 182 -24.54 -20.12 -0.24
C VAL A 182 -23.81 -20.65 -1.47
N GLY A 183 -23.01 -21.70 -1.29
CA GLY A 183 -22.27 -22.33 -2.37
C GLY A 183 -23.18 -22.93 -3.45
N ALA A 184 -22.62 -23.15 -4.64
CA ALA A 184 -23.33 -23.87 -5.70
C ALA A 184 -23.72 -25.30 -5.23
N GLY A 185 -24.86 -25.79 -5.71
CA GLY A 185 -25.39 -27.14 -5.42
C GLY A 185 -25.65 -27.42 -3.93
N SER A 186 -25.75 -26.38 -3.10
CA SER A 186 -25.87 -26.53 -1.65
C SER A 186 -27.33 -26.58 -1.20
N THR A 187 -27.64 -27.34 -0.15
CA THR A 187 -29.00 -27.47 0.40
C THR A 187 -29.06 -26.86 1.80
N VAL A 188 -29.68 -25.68 1.91
CA VAL A 188 -29.87 -24.96 3.17
C VAL A 188 -31.05 -25.56 3.92
N ILE A 189 -30.77 -26.24 5.03
CA ILE A 189 -31.78 -26.88 5.87
C ILE A 189 -32.01 -26.21 7.22
N GLU A 190 -31.22 -25.17 7.52
CA GLU A 190 -31.26 -24.43 8.78
C GLU A 190 -31.06 -22.93 8.54
N ASN A 191 -31.51 -22.10 9.48
CA ASN A 191 -31.31 -20.66 9.41
C ASN A 191 -29.82 -20.33 9.34
N LEU A 192 -29.43 -19.48 8.41
CA LEU A 192 -28.04 -19.05 8.27
C LEU A 192 -27.85 -17.68 8.93
N PRO A 193 -26.78 -17.49 9.73
CA PRO A 193 -26.45 -16.18 10.29
C PRO A 193 -26.06 -15.19 9.18
N PRO A 194 -26.05 -13.88 9.47
CA PRO A 194 -25.55 -12.88 8.54
C PRO A 194 -24.04 -13.02 8.31
N ASN A 195 -23.54 -12.45 7.21
CA ASN A 195 -22.12 -12.38 6.86
C ASN A 195 -21.39 -13.74 6.83
N CYS A 196 -22.09 -14.83 6.54
CA CYS A 196 -21.51 -16.18 6.54
C CYS A 196 -21.31 -16.73 5.13
N THR A 197 -20.47 -17.76 5.01
CA THR A 197 -20.42 -18.61 3.82
C THR A 197 -20.79 -20.03 4.20
N ALA A 198 -21.86 -20.56 3.59
CA ALA A 198 -22.38 -21.89 3.82
C ALA A 198 -22.27 -22.73 2.54
N VAL A 199 -21.75 -23.95 2.64
CA VAL A 199 -21.56 -24.85 1.49
C VAL A 199 -21.93 -26.29 1.86
N GLY A 200 -22.32 -27.09 0.86
CA GLY A 200 -22.63 -28.51 1.02
C GLY A 200 -24.12 -28.83 1.09
N SER A 201 -24.45 -30.12 1.14
CA SER A 201 -25.82 -30.62 1.24
C SER A 201 -25.88 -31.75 2.29
N PRO A 202 -26.37 -31.48 3.51
CA PRO A 202 -26.83 -30.18 4.00
C PRO A 202 -25.69 -29.17 4.15
N THR A 203 -26.02 -27.89 4.05
CA THR A 203 -25.04 -26.81 4.19
C THR A 203 -24.37 -26.82 5.56
N ARG A 204 -23.07 -26.57 5.58
CA ARG A 204 -22.34 -26.19 6.79
C ARG A 204 -21.74 -24.81 6.60
N VAL A 205 -21.78 -24.01 7.65
CA VAL A 205 -21.09 -22.72 7.66
C VAL A 205 -19.59 -22.98 7.71
N VAL A 206 -18.89 -22.72 6.61
CA VAL A 206 -17.43 -22.88 6.48
C VAL A 206 -16.69 -21.59 6.85
N LYS A 207 -17.41 -20.48 6.92
CA LYS A 207 -16.91 -19.20 7.41
C LYS A 207 -18.05 -18.50 8.14
N SER A 208 -18.10 -18.63 9.47
CA SER A 208 -18.94 -17.81 10.34
C SER A 208 -18.06 -16.70 10.92
N LYS A 209 -18.61 -15.50 11.07
CA LYS A 209 -17.94 -14.40 11.76
C LYS A 209 -18.19 -14.43 13.28
N ASP A 210 -18.42 -15.63 13.84
CA ASP A 210 -18.70 -15.84 15.26
C ASP A 210 -17.63 -16.74 15.90
N MET A 211 -16.59 -16.09 16.44
CA MET A 211 -15.78 -16.61 17.55
C MET A 211 -15.69 -15.47 18.57
N GLY A 212 -16.34 -15.65 19.73
CA GLY A 212 -16.13 -14.87 20.96
C GLY A 212 -16.47 -13.39 20.89
N VAL A 213 -17.55 -12.98 21.55
CA VAL A 213 -17.89 -11.57 21.80
C VAL A 213 -16.83 -10.95 22.73
N ILE A 214 -15.78 -10.42 22.11
CA ILE A 214 -15.35 -9.05 22.33
C ILE A 214 -16.06 -8.28 21.20
N GLU A 215 -16.79 -7.21 21.50
CA GLU A 215 -17.52 -6.42 20.50
C GLU A 215 -16.63 -6.10 19.28
N MET A 216 -16.91 -6.75 18.13
CA MET A 216 -16.26 -6.48 16.84
C MET A 216 -17.07 -5.51 15.98
N SER A 217 -17.85 -4.63 16.62
CA SER A 217 -18.52 -3.49 15.96
C SER A 217 -17.56 -2.38 15.51
N ASP A 218 -16.25 -2.49 15.76
CA ASP A 218 -15.31 -1.38 15.48
C ASP A 218 -13.89 -1.79 15.04
N VAL A 219 -13.68 -2.94 14.37
CA VAL A 219 -12.37 -3.18 13.74
C VAL A 219 -12.30 -2.39 12.43
N LYS A 220 -12.06 -1.09 12.57
CA LYS A 220 -11.80 -0.15 11.47
C LYS A 220 -10.71 -0.73 10.57
N LYS A 221 -10.85 -0.60 9.24
CA LYS A 221 -9.90 -1.15 8.25
C LYS A 221 -8.45 -0.79 8.64
N LYS A 222 -7.53 -1.76 8.63
CA LYS A 222 -6.11 -1.49 8.92
C LYS A 222 -5.55 -0.51 7.90
N ILE A 223 -4.99 0.59 8.37
CA ILE A 223 -4.12 1.47 7.57
C ILE A 223 -2.69 1.13 7.95
N PHE A 224 -1.90 0.67 6.98
CA PHE A 224 -0.47 0.36 7.17
C PHE A 224 0.39 1.61 6.98
N LEU A 225 1.54 1.66 7.66
CA LEU A 225 2.44 2.80 7.60
C LEU A 225 2.94 3.04 6.16
N SER A 226 3.36 1.96 5.49
CA SER A 226 3.81 1.98 4.11
C SER A 226 3.72 0.56 3.54
N SER A 227 2.57 0.22 2.94
CA SER A 227 2.37 -1.11 2.35
C SER A 227 2.92 -1.21 0.91
N PRO A 228 3.34 -2.41 0.46
CA PRO A 228 3.69 -2.66 -0.94
C PRO A 228 2.58 -2.20 -1.90
N HIS A 229 2.98 -1.61 -3.02
CA HIS A 229 2.03 -1.18 -4.05
C HIS A 229 2.52 -1.66 -5.42
N MET A 230 1.88 -2.71 -5.93
CA MET A 230 2.18 -3.27 -7.25
C MET A 230 1.87 -2.25 -8.37
N SER A 231 2.71 -2.21 -9.40
CA SER A 231 2.55 -1.35 -10.57
C SER A 231 1.51 -1.92 -11.55
N GLY A 232 1.36 -3.25 -11.57
CA GLY A 232 0.53 -4.00 -12.51
C GLY A 232 1.37 -4.73 -13.58
N ASN A 233 2.61 -4.32 -13.82
CA ASN A 233 3.49 -4.91 -14.83
C ASN A 233 4.38 -6.05 -14.28
N GLU A 234 4.35 -6.34 -12.97
CA GLU A 234 5.20 -7.37 -12.37
C GLU A 234 4.99 -8.74 -13.02
N TRP A 235 3.74 -9.06 -13.36
CA TRP A 235 3.39 -10.35 -13.96
C TRP A 235 4.09 -10.56 -15.31
N LYS A 236 4.30 -9.50 -16.10
CA LYS A 236 5.01 -9.57 -17.38
C LYS A 236 6.42 -10.14 -17.20
N TYR A 237 7.24 -9.52 -16.33
CA TYR A 237 8.63 -9.93 -16.13
C TYR A 237 8.76 -11.27 -15.41
N LEU A 238 7.81 -11.61 -14.53
CA LEU A 238 7.75 -12.93 -13.91
C LEU A 238 7.47 -14.00 -14.97
N GLN A 239 6.48 -13.76 -15.83
CA GLN A 239 6.12 -14.70 -16.90
C GLN A 239 7.27 -14.88 -17.89
N GLU A 240 7.95 -13.81 -18.30
CA GLU A 240 9.18 -13.88 -19.12
C GLU A 240 10.27 -14.76 -18.47
N ALA A 241 10.48 -14.65 -17.15
CA ALA A 241 11.46 -15.47 -16.44
C ALA A 241 11.07 -16.95 -16.37
N PHE A 242 9.77 -17.27 -16.23
CA PHE A 242 9.28 -18.64 -16.27
C PHE A 242 9.37 -19.23 -17.68
N ASP A 243 8.95 -18.49 -18.71
CA ASP A 243 8.94 -18.94 -20.10
C ASP A 243 10.35 -19.24 -20.61
N THR A 244 11.35 -18.50 -20.13
CA THR A 244 12.76 -18.67 -20.48
C THR A 244 13.54 -19.56 -19.50
N ASN A 245 12.87 -20.11 -18.47
CA ASN A 245 13.44 -20.93 -17.41
C ASN A 245 14.60 -20.28 -16.63
N TRP A 246 14.64 -18.94 -16.57
CA TRP A 246 15.60 -18.18 -15.77
C TRP A 246 15.07 -17.96 -14.34
N VAL A 247 14.83 -19.06 -13.62
CA VAL A 247 14.32 -19.07 -12.24
C VAL A 247 15.47 -19.23 -11.24
N THR A 248 16.52 -18.43 -11.38
CA THR A 248 17.75 -18.50 -10.56
C THR A 248 18.18 -17.12 -10.07
N SER A 249 19.32 -17.02 -9.38
CA SER A 249 19.95 -15.75 -8.95
C SER A 249 20.86 -15.12 -10.02
N LEU A 250 20.69 -15.58 -11.27
CA LEU A 250 21.28 -15.08 -12.50
C LEU A 250 20.17 -15.00 -13.55
N GLY A 251 20.30 -14.06 -14.50
CA GLY A 251 19.40 -13.97 -15.63
C GLY A 251 19.16 -12.54 -16.11
N PRO A 252 18.45 -12.40 -17.24
CA PRO A 252 18.31 -11.15 -17.97
C PRO A 252 17.58 -10.05 -17.19
N ASN A 253 16.69 -10.39 -16.25
CA ASN A 253 16.03 -9.37 -15.42
C ASN A 253 16.99 -8.78 -14.39
N VAL A 254 17.97 -9.55 -13.90
CA VAL A 254 18.99 -9.01 -12.98
C VAL A 254 19.86 -8.00 -13.72
N ASP A 255 20.38 -8.38 -14.88
CA ASP A 255 21.25 -7.52 -15.70
C ASP A 255 20.51 -6.25 -16.13
N ALA A 256 19.26 -6.38 -16.56
CA ALA A 256 18.44 -5.23 -16.91
C ALA A 256 18.10 -4.34 -15.71
N PHE A 257 17.79 -4.91 -14.54
CA PHE A 257 17.50 -4.12 -13.35
C PHE A 257 18.72 -3.36 -12.83
N GLU A 258 19.91 -3.98 -12.84
CA GLU A 258 21.18 -3.33 -12.52
C GLU A 258 21.40 -2.12 -13.46
N LYS A 259 21.26 -2.32 -14.77
CA LYS A 259 21.41 -1.28 -15.78
C LYS A 259 20.38 -0.15 -15.62
N GLU A 260 19.10 -0.48 -15.54
CA GLU A 260 18.01 0.49 -15.47
C GLU A 260 18.10 1.37 -14.21
N ILE A 261 18.50 0.80 -13.06
CA ILE A 261 18.72 1.60 -11.85
C ILE A 261 19.93 2.51 -11.98
N ALA A 262 21.05 2.01 -12.50
CA ALA A 262 22.25 2.82 -12.71
C ALA A 262 21.96 4.01 -13.64
N GLU A 263 21.24 3.76 -14.74
CA GLU A 263 20.78 4.81 -15.67
C GLU A 263 19.82 5.81 -15.00
N TYR A 264 18.89 5.34 -14.18
CA TYR A 264 17.92 6.21 -13.49
C TYR A 264 18.59 7.17 -12.51
N VAL A 265 19.58 6.70 -11.74
CA VAL A 265 20.27 7.52 -10.74
C VAL A 265 21.49 8.26 -11.32
N GLY A 266 21.96 7.88 -12.50
CA GLY A 266 23.14 8.45 -13.15
C GLY A 266 24.47 7.94 -12.58
N ALA A 267 24.52 6.69 -12.11
CA ALA A 267 25.75 6.03 -11.67
C ALA A 267 26.39 5.19 -12.79
N ASN A 268 27.70 4.97 -12.74
CA ASN A 268 28.39 4.15 -13.76
C ASN A 268 28.01 2.66 -13.72
N GLY A 269 27.58 2.14 -12.58
CA GLY A 269 27.15 0.75 -12.48
C GLY A 269 26.38 0.43 -11.19
N ALA A 270 25.76 -0.75 -11.19
CA ALA A 270 25.03 -1.30 -10.06
C ALA A 270 25.25 -2.81 -9.93
N VAL A 271 25.10 -3.33 -8.71
CA VAL A 271 25.06 -4.77 -8.40
C VAL A 271 23.83 -5.05 -7.55
N ALA A 272 22.94 -5.91 -8.07
CA ALA A 272 21.72 -6.30 -7.38
C ALA A 272 22.00 -7.41 -6.37
N VAL A 273 21.59 -7.18 -5.13
CA VAL A 273 21.83 -8.04 -3.98
C VAL A 273 20.56 -8.35 -3.19
N SER A 274 20.64 -9.30 -2.27
CA SER A 274 19.50 -9.83 -1.52
C SER A 274 18.91 -8.83 -0.52
N SER A 275 19.65 -7.80 -0.13
CA SER A 275 19.16 -6.73 0.77
C SER A 275 20.07 -5.50 0.73
N GLY A 276 19.56 -4.35 1.18
CA GLY A 276 20.39 -3.16 1.42
C GLY A 276 21.49 -3.42 2.47
N THR A 277 21.22 -4.26 3.47
CA THR A 277 22.22 -4.69 4.46
C THR A 277 23.39 -5.45 3.81
N ALA A 278 23.11 -6.33 2.85
CA ALA A 278 24.14 -7.01 2.08
C ALA A 278 24.97 -6.03 1.23
N ALA A 279 24.33 -5.00 0.67
CA ALA A 279 25.04 -3.96 -0.08
C ALA A 279 26.03 -3.18 0.80
N ILE A 280 25.61 -2.74 2.00
CA ILE A 280 26.50 -2.06 2.97
C ILE A 280 27.64 -2.99 3.40
N HIS A 281 27.34 -4.26 3.67
CA HIS A 281 28.37 -5.23 4.05
C HIS A 281 29.44 -5.42 2.95
N LEU A 282 29.02 -5.53 1.69
CA LEU A 282 29.95 -5.60 0.55
C LEU A 282 30.76 -4.31 0.41
N ALA A 283 30.14 -3.13 0.55
CA ALA A 283 30.84 -1.85 0.49
C ALA A 283 31.93 -1.75 1.57
N LEU A 284 31.63 -2.13 2.82
CA LEU A 284 32.61 -2.16 3.91
C LEU A 284 33.73 -3.18 3.65
N SER A 285 33.40 -4.36 3.12
CA SER A 285 34.40 -5.38 2.75
C SER A 285 35.33 -4.91 1.65
N LEU A 286 34.81 -4.20 0.64
CA LEU A 286 35.62 -3.64 -0.45
C LEU A 286 36.52 -2.48 -0.02
N LEU A 287 36.17 -1.80 1.07
CA LEU A 287 37.01 -0.79 1.72
C LEU A 287 38.01 -1.39 2.73
N ASP A 288 38.15 -2.73 2.76
CA ASP A 288 39.03 -3.48 3.67
C ASP A 288 38.77 -3.15 5.16
N VAL A 289 37.50 -2.89 5.51
CA VAL A 289 37.10 -2.72 6.92
C VAL A 289 37.23 -4.06 7.62
N LYS A 290 37.99 -4.09 8.72
CA LYS A 290 38.29 -5.30 9.48
C LYS A 290 38.30 -5.03 10.98
N LYS A 291 38.55 -6.10 11.74
CA LYS A 291 38.67 -6.02 13.19
C LYS A 291 39.69 -4.95 13.63
N GLY A 292 39.26 -4.08 14.53
CA GLY A 292 40.07 -3.00 15.11
C GLY A 292 39.88 -1.65 14.41
N ASP A 293 39.27 -1.64 13.23
CA ASP A 293 38.89 -0.42 12.54
C ASP A 293 37.64 0.21 13.15
N THR A 294 37.51 1.52 13.00
CA THR A 294 36.29 2.26 13.34
C THR A 294 35.55 2.66 12.06
N VAL A 295 34.22 2.68 12.12
CA VAL A 295 33.36 3.20 11.06
C VAL A 295 32.39 4.18 11.67
N PHE A 296 32.35 5.40 11.14
CA PHE A 296 31.43 6.42 11.63
C PHE A 296 30.07 6.20 10.98
N CYS A 297 28.99 6.29 11.75
CA CYS A 297 27.64 5.99 11.26
C CYS A 297 26.63 6.97 11.83
N SER A 298 25.63 7.35 11.05
CA SER A 298 24.47 8.11 11.57
C SER A 298 23.84 7.37 12.75
N SER A 299 23.56 8.07 13.84
CA SER A 299 22.90 7.45 15.00
C SER A 299 21.40 7.30 14.82
N LEU A 300 20.71 8.30 14.27
CA LEU A 300 19.27 8.26 14.06
C LEU A 300 18.96 7.48 12.77
N THR A 301 18.92 6.16 12.85
CA THR A 301 18.68 5.31 11.67
C THR A 301 18.17 3.91 12.05
N PHE A 302 17.80 3.13 11.04
CA PHE A 302 17.57 1.70 11.18
C PHE A 302 18.89 0.95 11.37
N VAL A 303 18.86 -0.05 12.27
CA VAL A 303 20.05 -0.81 12.72
C VAL A 303 20.84 -1.50 11.59
N ALA A 304 20.19 -1.76 10.44
CA ALA A 304 20.86 -2.31 9.26
C ALA A 304 21.98 -1.42 8.70
N SER A 305 22.02 -0.13 9.04
CA SER A 305 23.12 0.77 8.68
C SER A 305 24.42 0.41 9.42
N ALA A 306 24.30 -0.07 10.67
CA ALA A 306 25.44 -0.31 11.56
C ALA A 306 25.77 -1.79 11.79
N ASN A 307 24.79 -2.70 11.69
CA ASN A 307 25.04 -4.14 11.82
C ASN A 307 26.16 -4.67 10.90
N PRO A 308 26.25 -4.24 9.63
CA PRO A 308 27.36 -4.62 8.75
C PRO A 308 28.76 -4.27 9.27
N ILE A 309 28.88 -3.20 10.07
CA ILE A 309 30.15 -2.83 10.73
C ILE A 309 30.54 -3.94 11.73
N LEU A 310 29.56 -4.43 12.51
CA LEU A 310 29.77 -5.54 13.43
C LEU A 310 30.04 -6.87 12.71
N TYR A 311 29.47 -7.11 11.52
CA TYR A 311 29.77 -8.31 10.71
C TYR A 311 31.26 -8.37 10.34
N GLN A 312 31.88 -7.22 10.11
CA GLN A 312 33.32 -7.08 9.86
C GLN A 312 34.17 -7.13 11.14
N ASN A 313 33.54 -7.27 12.32
CA ASN A 313 34.16 -7.13 13.64
C ASN A 313 34.79 -5.75 13.88
N ALA A 314 34.34 -4.72 13.16
CA ALA A 314 34.75 -3.34 13.33
C ALA A 314 33.88 -2.63 14.39
N GLU A 315 34.33 -1.45 14.81
CA GLU A 315 33.69 -0.66 15.86
C GLU A 315 32.84 0.48 15.25
N PRO A 316 31.52 0.49 15.45
CA PRO A 316 30.69 1.62 15.06
C PRO A 316 30.90 2.79 16.03
N VAL A 317 31.09 3.98 15.48
CA VAL A 317 31.09 5.25 16.22
C VAL A 317 29.95 6.10 15.69
N PHE A 318 29.08 6.55 16.57
CA PHE A 318 27.85 7.20 16.17
C PHE A 318 27.98 8.72 16.13
N ILE A 319 27.40 9.30 15.08
CA ILE A 319 27.32 10.74 14.87
C ILE A 319 25.86 11.17 15.02
N ASP A 320 25.63 12.19 15.83
CA ASP A 320 24.30 12.76 16.07
C ASP A 320 23.68 13.39 14.82
N SER A 321 22.39 13.68 14.90
CA SER A 321 21.62 14.37 13.87
C SER A 321 21.78 15.89 13.98
N GLU A 322 21.45 16.62 12.92
CA GLU A 322 21.28 18.07 12.98
C GLU A 322 19.83 18.51 12.79
N PRO A 323 19.40 19.67 13.34
CA PRO A 323 17.98 20.00 13.47
C PRO A 323 17.23 20.26 12.15
N GLU A 324 17.91 20.63 11.07
CA GLU A 324 17.25 21.06 9.83
C GLU A 324 16.75 19.88 8.99
N SER A 325 17.63 18.94 8.67
CA SER A 325 17.33 17.76 7.84
C SER A 325 17.13 16.47 8.64
N TRP A 326 17.45 16.48 9.94
CA TRP A 326 17.43 15.31 10.84
C TRP A 326 18.44 14.22 10.50
N ASN A 327 19.30 14.46 9.50
CA ASN A 327 20.39 13.55 9.12
C ASN A 327 21.66 13.87 9.90
N MET A 328 22.74 13.11 9.60
CA MET A 328 24.06 13.27 10.22
C MET A 328 24.49 14.75 10.31
N SER A 329 24.89 15.16 11.51
CA SER A 329 25.38 16.50 11.81
C SER A 329 26.81 16.69 11.27
N PRO A 330 27.04 17.65 10.34
CA PRO A 330 28.39 17.99 9.91
C PRO A 330 29.29 18.44 11.07
N LYS A 331 28.73 19.16 12.06
CA LYS A 331 29.48 19.62 13.25
C LYS A 331 29.96 18.46 14.12
N ALA A 332 29.08 17.49 14.37
CA ALA A 332 29.43 16.32 15.18
C ALA A 332 30.41 15.41 14.43
N LEU A 333 30.25 15.28 13.11
CA LEU A 333 31.18 14.58 12.24
C LEU A 333 32.57 15.24 12.26
N GLU A 334 32.63 16.57 12.11
CA GLU A 334 33.88 17.33 12.17
C GLU A 334 34.61 17.10 13.50
N GLN A 335 33.91 17.21 14.64
CA GLN A 335 34.50 16.93 15.95
C GLN A 335 35.05 15.50 16.04
N ALA A 336 34.30 14.51 15.54
CA ALA A 336 34.72 13.12 15.54
C ALA A 336 35.97 12.88 14.68
N LEU A 337 36.02 13.47 13.49
CA LEU A 337 37.15 13.36 12.56
C LEU A 337 38.38 14.09 13.10
N GLN A 338 38.22 15.27 13.69
CA GLN A 338 39.30 16.03 14.33
C GLN A 338 39.92 15.23 15.48
N GLU A 339 39.10 14.67 16.38
CA GLU A 339 39.60 13.87 17.49
C GLU A 339 40.30 12.59 16.98
N ALA A 340 39.70 11.91 16.00
CA ALA A 340 40.26 10.73 15.37
C ALA A 340 41.63 11.02 14.70
N ALA A 341 41.78 12.18 14.06
CA ALA A 341 43.03 12.63 13.48
C ALA A 341 44.10 12.92 14.55
N ILE A 342 43.73 13.56 15.66
CA ILE A 342 44.64 13.86 16.78
C ILE A 342 45.20 12.58 17.39
N ILE A 343 44.36 11.55 17.57
CA ILE A 343 44.80 10.25 18.10
C ILE A 343 45.47 9.35 17.05
N GLY A 344 45.56 9.80 15.79
CA GLY A 344 46.16 9.05 14.69
C GLY A 344 45.36 7.82 14.26
N LYS A 345 44.04 7.80 14.48
CA LYS A 345 43.14 6.68 14.17
C LYS A 345 41.86 7.16 13.49
N LEU A 346 41.99 7.58 12.23
CA LEU A 346 40.85 7.94 11.37
C LEU A 346 39.95 6.72 11.11
N PRO A 347 38.62 6.93 10.97
CA PRO A 347 37.70 5.86 10.59
C PRO A 347 37.99 5.36 9.17
N LYS A 348 37.70 4.09 8.92
CA LYS A 348 37.84 3.49 7.58
C LYS A 348 36.78 3.95 6.59
N ALA A 349 35.60 4.33 7.09
CA ALA A 349 34.50 4.83 6.28
C ALA A 349 33.53 5.64 7.14
N VAL A 350 32.72 6.46 6.48
CA VAL A 350 31.54 7.13 7.06
C VAL A 350 30.29 6.60 6.36
N VAL A 351 29.36 6.00 7.10
CA VAL A 351 28.05 5.57 6.63
C VAL A 351 27.04 6.69 6.89
N VAL A 352 26.61 7.36 5.82
CA VAL A 352 25.68 8.49 5.86
C VAL A 352 24.30 8.03 5.44
N VAL A 353 23.29 8.26 6.27
CA VAL A 353 21.91 7.87 5.96
C VAL A 353 21.12 9.05 5.41
N HIS A 354 20.24 8.79 4.44
CA HIS A 354 19.25 9.74 3.91
C HIS A 354 17.85 9.43 4.44
N LEU A 355 17.58 9.91 5.66
CA LEU A 355 16.45 9.50 6.48
C LEU A 355 15.11 9.97 5.93
N TYR A 356 14.12 9.07 5.91
CA TYR A 356 12.73 9.31 5.49
C TYR A 356 12.57 9.90 4.09
N GLY A 357 13.60 9.77 3.25
CA GLY A 357 13.66 10.37 1.93
C GLY A 357 14.30 11.74 1.86
N GLN A 358 14.68 12.32 2.99
CA GLN A 358 15.42 13.59 3.05
C GLN A 358 16.89 13.36 2.71
N MET A 359 17.49 14.31 2.01
CA MET A 359 18.93 14.32 1.80
C MET A 359 19.68 14.85 3.02
N ALA A 360 20.82 14.25 3.34
CA ALA A 360 21.75 14.83 4.29
C ALA A 360 22.41 16.10 3.71
N LYS A 361 23.09 16.87 4.56
CA LYS A 361 23.90 18.03 4.18
C LYS A 361 25.20 17.59 3.49
N MET A 362 25.05 17.10 2.25
CA MET A 362 26.09 16.36 1.56
C MET A 362 27.31 17.20 1.20
N ASP A 363 27.15 18.46 0.80
CA ASP A 363 28.30 19.34 0.54
C ASP A 363 29.25 19.42 1.75
N GLU A 364 28.68 19.67 2.93
CA GLU A 364 29.44 19.80 4.16
C GLU A 364 30.07 18.48 4.60
N ILE A 365 29.33 17.37 4.49
CA ILE A 365 29.84 16.03 4.84
C ILE A 365 30.95 15.59 3.89
N ILE A 366 30.79 15.82 2.57
CA ILE A 366 31.79 15.51 1.56
C ILE A 366 33.07 16.31 1.81
N ALA A 367 32.96 17.63 2.00
CA ALA A 367 34.11 18.49 2.24
C ALA A 367 34.93 18.03 3.46
N LEU A 368 34.26 17.63 4.55
CA LEU A 368 34.91 17.06 5.73
C LEU A 368 35.59 15.73 5.41
N CYS A 369 34.89 14.80 4.77
CA CYS A 369 35.42 13.48 4.46
C CYS A 369 36.61 13.54 3.48
N GLU A 370 36.57 14.42 2.49
CA GLU A 370 37.67 14.67 1.56
C GLU A 370 38.90 15.25 2.27
N GLN A 371 38.72 16.19 3.21
CA GLN A 371 39.82 16.76 3.99
C GLN A 371 40.61 15.70 4.78
N TYR A 372 39.93 14.65 5.25
CA TYR A 372 40.55 13.57 6.01
C TYR A 372 40.77 12.29 5.19
N GLU A 373 40.51 12.32 3.88
CA GLU A 373 40.63 11.17 2.97
C GLU A 373 39.83 9.93 3.42
N VAL A 374 38.64 10.15 4.00
CA VAL A 374 37.76 9.08 4.49
C VAL A 374 36.64 8.81 3.47
N PRO A 375 36.46 7.59 2.96
CA PRO A 375 35.40 7.29 1.99
C PRO A 375 34.01 7.30 2.63
N ILE A 376 33.03 7.79 1.87
CA ILE A 376 31.61 7.78 2.25
C ILE A 376 30.91 6.56 1.63
N ILE A 377 30.06 5.91 2.44
CA ILE A 377 29.03 4.97 1.98
C ILE A 377 27.67 5.63 2.24
N GLU A 378 26.89 5.87 1.19
CA GLU A 378 25.53 6.40 1.32
C GLU A 378 24.53 5.25 1.56
N ASP A 379 23.91 5.25 2.74
CA ASP A 379 22.66 4.53 2.97
C ASP A 379 21.47 5.33 2.41
N ALA A 380 21.18 5.10 1.13
CA ALA A 380 20.03 5.64 0.43
C ALA A 380 18.82 4.70 0.45
N ALA A 381 18.74 3.77 1.42
CA ALA A 381 17.63 2.80 1.54
C ALA A 381 16.25 3.46 1.68
N GLU A 382 16.18 4.73 2.05
CA GLU A 382 14.94 5.48 2.25
C GLU A 382 14.74 6.59 1.21
N SER A 383 15.71 6.85 0.34
CA SER A 383 15.78 8.06 -0.48
C SER A 383 15.86 7.84 -2.00
N LEU A 384 15.63 6.62 -2.51
CA LEU A 384 15.53 6.41 -3.96
C LEU A 384 14.48 7.34 -4.58
N GLY A 385 14.87 8.12 -5.58
CA GLY A 385 14.05 9.17 -6.21
C GLY A 385 14.16 10.57 -5.56
N SER A 386 15.00 10.72 -4.53
CA SER A 386 15.40 12.02 -3.98
C SER A 386 16.56 12.64 -4.77
N ILE A 387 16.64 13.96 -4.78
CA ILE A 387 17.63 14.75 -5.52
C ILE A 387 18.26 15.78 -4.60
N TYR A 388 19.58 15.95 -4.67
CA TYR A 388 20.33 17.01 -4.02
C TYR A 388 21.07 17.81 -5.10
N LYS A 389 20.73 19.09 -5.28
CA LYS A 389 21.35 20.01 -6.28
C LYS A 389 21.45 19.44 -7.71
N GLY A 390 20.45 18.68 -8.13
CA GLY A 390 20.37 18.09 -9.48
C GLY A 390 20.95 16.68 -9.60
N GLN A 391 21.62 16.17 -8.56
CA GLN A 391 22.19 14.83 -8.52
C GLN A 391 21.36 13.88 -7.64
N ALA A 392 21.22 12.62 -8.04
CA ALA A 392 20.40 11.64 -7.34
C ALA A 392 21.06 11.16 -6.03
N SER A 393 20.24 10.81 -5.04
CA SER A 393 20.71 10.18 -3.81
C SER A 393 21.51 8.90 -4.07
N GLY A 394 22.52 8.60 -3.24
CA GLY A 394 23.36 7.41 -3.37
C GLY A 394 24.51 7.53 -4.36
N THR A 395 24.69 8.67 -5.02
CA THR A 395 25.72 8.87 -6.07
C THR A 395 26.84 9.83 -5.67
N PHE A 396 26.89 10.27 -4.41
CA PHE A 396 27.87 11.21 -3.87
C PHE A 396 29.08 10.54 -3.21
N GLY A 397 28.87 9.36 -2.59
CA GLY A 397 29.90 8.61 -1.89
C GLY A 397 30.70 7.68 -2.80
N LYS A 398 31.69 6.99 -2.23
CA LYS A 398 32.43 5.91 -2.93
C LYS A 398 31.49 4.76 -3.29
N PHE A 399 30.50 4.51 -2.43
CA PHE A 399 29.40 3.58 -2.67
C PHE A 399 28.08 4.21 -2.23
N GLY A 400 27.00 3.86 -2.92
CA GLY A 400 25.64 4.08 -2.45
C GLY A 400 24.84 2.79 -2.46
N ILE A 401 23.82 2.72 -1.61
CA ILE A 401 22.96 1.54 -1.52
C ILE A 401 21.48 1.90 -1.56
N PHE A 402 20.69 1.02 -2.16
CA PHE A 402 19.23 1.08 -2.11
C PHE A 402 18.66 -0.19 -1.48
N SER A 403 17.47 -0.06 -0.90
CA SER A 403 16.72 -1.18 -0.32
C SER A 403 15.37 -1.33 -1.02
N PHE A 404 15.01 -2.58 -1.28
CA PHE A 404 13.75 -2.96 -1.92
C PHE A 404 12.88 -3.85 -1.02
N ASN A 405 13.03 -3.70 0.30
CA ASN A 405 12.14 -4.35 1.27
C ASN A 405 10.67 -3.89 1.06
N GLY A 406 9.69 -4.67 1.52
CA GLY A 406 8.26 -4.48 1.28
C GLY A 406 7.70 -3.10 1.62
N ASN A 407 8.28 -2.39 2.61
CA ASN A 407 7.80 -1.08 3.03
C ASN A 407 8.42 0.11 2.30
N LYS A 408 9.40 -0.12 1.41
CA LYS A 408 10.13 0.93 0.69
C LYS A 408 9.29 1.56 -0.42
N ILE A 409 9.79 2.66 -1.02
CA ILE A 409 9.04 3.40 -2.05
C ILE A 409 8.68 2.52 -3.26
N ILE A 410 9.60 1.62 -3.60
CA ILE A 410 9.43 0.48 -4.50
C ILE A 410 9.98 -0.77 -3.82
N THR A 411 9.54 -1.96 -4.23
CA THR A 411 9.92 -3.21 -3.57
C THR A 411 10.15 -4.36 -4.53
N THR A 412 11.05 -5.28 -4.16
CA THR A 412 11.23 -6.58 -4.81
C THR A 412 10.83 -7.71 -3.85
N SER A 413 9.91 -7.45 -2.90
CA SER A 413 9.69 -8.22 -1.66
C SER A 413 10.88 -8.12 -0.69
N GLY A 414 12.05 -8.56 -1.12
CA GLY A 414 13.34 -8.37 -0.46
C GLY A 414 14.43 -8.18 -1.51
N GLY A 415 15.32 -7.23 -1.27
CA GLY A 415 16.38 -6.89 -2.22
C GLY A 415 17.12 -5.62 -1.83
N GLY A 416 18.25 -5.40 -2.50
CA GLY A 416 19.00 -4.15 -2.47
C GLY A 416 19.85 -4.01 -3.71
N ILE A 417 20.44 -2.83 -3.85
CA ILE A 417 21.42 -2.54 -4.89
C ILE A 417 22.60 -1.84 -4.23
N LEU A 418 23.81 -2.17 -4.69
CA LEU A 418 25.03 -1.41 -4.48
C LEU A 418 25.36 -0.66 -5.78
N ILE A 419 25.59 0.65 -5.71
CA ILE A 419 26.04 1.48 -6.83
C ILE A 419 27.40 2.10 -6.51
N SER A 420 28.16 2.40 -7.56
CA SER A 420 29.44 3.11 -7.48
C SER A 420 29.81 3.67 -8.84
N GLU A 421 30.66 4.70 -8.83
CA GLU A 421 31.36 5.19 -10.02
C GLU A 421 32.50 4.24 -10.46
N ASP A 422 32.95 3.36 -9.57
CA ASP A 422 34.08 2.45 -9.77
C ASP A 422 33.58 1.05 -10.17
N THR A 423 33.54 0.77 -11.47
CA THR A 423 33.02 -0.48 -12.01
C THR A 423 33.86 -1.70 -11.63
N ASP A 424 35.18 -1.52 -11.40
CA ASP A 424 36.06 -2.60 -10.98
C ASP A 424 35.73 -3.05 -9.55
N LEU A 425 35.39 -2.11 -8.66
CA LEU A 425 34.88 -2.45 -7.33
C LEU A 425 33.51 -3.13 -7.40
N LEU A 426 32.64 -2.77 -8.34
CA LEU A 426 31.36 -3.45 -8.53
C LEU A 426 31.53 -4.88 -9.06
N ASP A 427 32.49 -5.12 -9.95
CA ASP A 427 32.80 -6.48 -10.40
C ASP A 427 33.34 -7.35 -9.25
N LYS A 428 34.20 -6.77 -8.38
CA LYS A 428 34.61 -7.41 -7.13
C LYS A 428 33.42 -7.64 -6.19
N ALA A 429 32.49 -6.70 -6.07
CA ALA A 429 31.28 -6.87 -5.29
C ALA A 429 30.44 -8.06 -5.79
N ARG A 430 30.28 -8.18 -7.11
CA ARG A 430 29.55 -9.28 -7.76
C ARG A 430 30.25 -10.62 -7.53
N PHE A 431 31.58 -10.65 -7.61
CA PHE A 431 32.40 -11.82 -7.26
C PHE A 431 32.17 -12.24 -5.80
N LEU A 432 32.31 -11.31 -4.85
CA LEU A 432 32.07 -11.58 -3.43
C LEU A 432 30.64 -12.04 -3.17
N ALA A 433 29.63 -11.41 -3.77
CA ALA A 433 28.22 -11.74 -3.60
C ALA A 433 27.81 -13.11 -4.17
N SER A 434 28.67 -13.72 -5.01
CA SER A 434 28.46 -15.00 -5.68
C SER A 434 29.42 -16.09 -5.17
N GLN A 435 29.66 -16.09 -3.85
CA GLN A 435 30.55 -17.02 -3.15
C GLN A 435 32.04 -16.90 -3.53
N ALA A 436 32.46 -15.78 -4.14
CA ALA A 436 33.85 -15.53 -4.51
C ALA A 436 34.50 -16.71 -5.27
N ARG A 437 33.75 -17.27 -6.24
CA ARG A 437 34.19 -18.44 -7.00
C ARG A 437 35.21 -18.02 -8.06
N ASP A 438 36.44 -18.52 -7.93
CA ASP A 438 37.53 -18.26 -8.87
C ASP A 438 37.21 -18.82 -10.27
N LEU A 439 37.90 -18.31 -11.29
CA LEU A 439 37.83 -18.80 -12.66
C LEU A 439 38.60 -20.13 -12.81
N ALA A 440 38.06 -21.21 -12.23
CA ALA A 440 38.59 -22.56 -12.33
C ALA A 440 37.46 -23.58 -12.57
N PRO A 441 37.71 -24.68 -13.30
CA PRO A 441 36.67 -25.63 -13.70
C PRO A 441 36.10 -26.47 -12.54
N TYR A 442 36.69 -26.41 -11.34
CA TYR A 442 36.35 -27.25 -10.19
C TYR A 442 35.84 -26.47 -8.97
N TYR A 443 35.18 -25.32 -9.17
CA TYR A 443 34.62 -24.48 -8.09
C TYR A 443 35.68 -24.14 -7.03
N GLN A 444 36.75 -23.48 -7.47
CA GLN A 444 37.84 -23.05 -6.58
C GLN A 444 37.47 -21.75 -5.85
N HIS A 445 37.97 -21.60 -4.63
CA HIS A 445 37.75 -20.43 -3.79
C HIS A 445 39.06 -20.01 -3.10
N SER A 446 39.61 -18.87 -3.52
CA SER A 446 40.79 -18.23 -2.91
C SER A 446 40.43 -17.18 -1.86
N THR A 447 39.22 -16.64 -1.96
CA THR A 447 38.70 -15.55 -1.13
C THR A 447 37.38 -15.99 -0.52
N MET A 448 37.11 -15.56 0.72
CA MET A 448 35.79 -15.80 1.34
C MET A 448 34.75 -14.88 0.69
N GLY A 449 33.68 -15.48 0.15
CA GLY A 449 32.53 -14.76 -0.40
C GLY A 449 31.26 -14.96 0.42
N TYR A 450 30.14 -14.53 -0.16
CA TYR A 450 28.81 -14.56 0.43
C TYR A 450 27.77 -15.05 -0.58
N ASN A 451 26.60 -15.44 -0.10
CA ASN A 451 25.44 -15.69 -0.96
C ASN A 451 24.47 -14.51 -0.91
N TYR A 452 24.77 -13.47 -1.68
CA TYR A 452 24.00 -12.22 -1.66
C TYR A 452 23.35 -11.87 -3.00
N ARG A 453 23.40 -12.73 -4.03
CA ARG A 453 22.76 -12.42 -5.32
C ARG A 453 21.23 -12.27 -5.19
N LEU A 454 20.67 -11.28 -5.88
CA LEU A 454 19.22 -11.13 -6.04
C LEU A 454 18.68 -12.19 -7.02
N SER A 455 17.48 -12.70 -6.76
CA SER A 455 16.77 -13.60 -7.68
C SER A 455 16.32 -12.87 -8.95
N ASN A 456 16.42 -13.52 -10.11
CA ASN A 456 15.93 -13.02 -11.39
C ASN A 456 14.42 -12.75 -11.40
N LEU A 457 13.65 -13.49 -10.60
CA LEU A 457 12.22 -13.22 -10.39
C LEU A 457 12.02 -11.88 -9.66
N LEU A 458 12.77 -11.67 -8.58
CA LEU A 458 12.65 -10.45 -7.76
C LEU A 458 13.20 -9.24 -8.51
N ALA A 459 14.24 -9.41 -9.31
CA ALA A 459 14.72 -8.38 -10.22
C ALA A 459 13.63 -7.99 -11.23
N GLY A 460 12.89 -8.95 -11.79
CA GLY A 460 11.74 -8.66 -12.66
C GLY A 460 10.65 -7.82 -11.98
N VAL A 461 10.37 -8.09 -10.70
CA VAL A 461 9.50 -7.22 -9.88
C VAL A 461 10.11 -5.83 -9.72
N GLY A 462 11.41 -5.74 -9.47
CA GLY A 462 12.15 -4.48 -9.35
C GLY A 462 12.05 -3.60 -10.59
N ARG A 463 12.25 -4.16 -11.79
CA ARG A 463 12.11 -3.46 -13.08
C ARG A 463 10.74 -2.82 -13.22
N SER A 464 9.70 -3.63 -13.02
CA SER A 464 8.30 -3.18 -13.04
C SER A 464 7.99 -2.05 -12.06
N GLN A 465 8.60 -2.09 -10.88
CA GLN A 465 8.41 -1.07 -9.86
C GLN A 465 9.16 0.22 -10.18
N LEU A 466 10.35 0.11 -10.78
CA LEU A 466 11.14 1.26 -11.22
C LEU A 466 10.42 2.09 -12.28
N GLU A 467 9.71 1.44 -13.22
CA GLU A 467 8.89 2.10 -14.26
C GLU A 467 7.89 3.13 -13.70
N VAL A 468 7.44 2.94 -12.45
CA VAL A 468 6.43 3.81 -11.81
C VAL A 468 6.99 4.67 -10.68
N LEU A 469 8.32 4.66 -10.45
CA LEU A 469 8.96 5.33 -9.31
C LEU A 469 8.60 6.83 -9.22
N ASP A 470 8.69 7.58 -10.32
CA ASP A 470 8.34 9.01 -10.32
C ASP A 470 6.87 9.29 -9.96
N HIS A 471 5.96 8.41 -10.37
CA HIS A 471 4.57 8.48 -9.95
C HIS A 471 4.42 8.18 -8.45
N ARG A 472 5.17 7.21 -7.91
CA ARG A 472 5.20 6.91 -6.47
C ARG A 472 5.70 8.11 -5.67
N VAL A 473 6.79 8.75 -6.09
CA VAL A 473 7.34 9.97 -5.47
C VAL A 473 6.30 11.09 -5.46
N ARG A 474 5.68 11.39 -6.62
CA ARG A 474 4.62 12.41 -6.69
C ARG A 474 3.47 12.12 -5.73
N LYS A 475 3.05 10.86 -5.61
CA LYS A 475 1.95 10.48 -4.71
C LYS A 475 2.34 10.57 -3.23
N ARG A 476 3.57 10.19 -2.85
CA ARG A 476 4.09 10.39 -1.48
C ARG A 476 4.08 11.86 -1.09
N ARG A 477 4.59 12.73 -1.96
CA ARG A 477 4.58 14.19 -1.76
C ARG A 477 3.17 14.75 -1.63
N LEU A 478 2.22 14.30 -2.44
CA LEU A 478 0.81 14.72 -2.32
C LEU A 478 0.17 14.31 -0.98
N ILE A 479 0.54 13.14 -0.44
CA ILE A 479 0.08 12.71 0.89
C ILE A 479 0.71 13.61 1.97
N PHE A 480 2.01 13.88 1.88
CA PHE A 480 2.70 14.83 2.76
C PHE A 480 2.01 16.20 2.74
N ASP A 481 1.73 16.76 1.57
CA ASP A 481 1.11 18.09 1.41
C ASP A 481 -0.28 18.17 2.08
N ARG A 482 -1.03 17.07 2.12
CA ARG A 482 -2.34 17.01 2.78
C ARG A 482 -2.19 17.03 4.29
N TYR A 483 -1.29 16.23 4.85
CA TYR A 483 -0.98 16.29 6.28
C TYR A 483 -0.42 17.66 6.67
N TYR A 484 0.49 18.20 5.86
CA TYR A 484 1.06 19.52 6.08
C TYR A 484 -0.03 20.58 6.14
N LYS A 485 -0.92 20.66 5.14
CA LYS A 485 -2.07 21.59 5.16
C LYS A 485 -2.98 21.41 6.38
N ALA A 486 -3.19 20.17 6.81
CA ALA A 486 -4.06 19.86 7.94
C ALA A 486 -3.46 20.26 9.29
N PHE A 487 -2.14 20.22 9.45
CA PHE A 487 -1.52 20.33 10.77
C PHE A 487 -0.52 21.48 10.93
N SER A 488 0.06 22.04 9.86
CA SER A 488 1.15 23.04 9.97
C SER A 488 0.75 24.34 10.65
N HIS A 489 -0.54 24.65 10.69
CA HIS A 489 -1.08 25.83 11.39
C HIS A 489 -1.34 25.58 12.88
N LEU A 490 -1.23 24.33 13.35
CA LEU A 490 -1.42 23.96 14.75
C LEU A 490 -0.14 24.20 15.54
N LYS A 491 -0.25 24.89 16.68
CA LYS A 491 0.89 25.10 17.59
C LYS A 491 1.42 23.75 18.08
N GLY A 492 2.74 23.61 18.10
CA GLY A 492 3.44 22.40 18.54
C GLY A 492 3.56 21.29 17.49
N PHE A 493 3.11 21.49 16.25
CA PHE A 493 3.34 20.57 15.14
C PHE A 493 4.45 21.11 14.22
N CYS A 494 5.58 20.42 14.16
CA CYS A 494 6.72 20.81 13.33
C CYS A 494 7.09 19.68 12.37
N PHE A 495 6.87 19.88 11.07
CA PHE A 495 7.22 18.88 10.05
C PHE A 495 8.72 18.87 9.80
N MET A 496 9.24 17.73 9.31
CA MET A 496 10.59 17.71 8.75
C MET A 496 10.64 18.58 7.49
N ASP A 497 11.36 19.70 7.56
CA ASP A 497 11.51 20.66 6.47
C ASP A 497 12.21 20.04 5.26
N GLU A 498 11.91 20.49 4.03
CA GLU A 498 12.70 20.07 2.86
C GLU A 498 14.00 20.88 2.79
N LEU A 499 15.16 20.21 2.76
CA LEU A 499 16.43 20.91 2.68
C LEU A 499 16.50 21.75 1.39
N LYS A 500 17.00 22.98 1.47
CA LYS A 500 17.04 23.90 0.33
C LYS A 500 17.81 23.31 -0.85
N ASN A 501 17.33 23.55 -2.08
CA ASN A 501 17.89 23.02 -3.33
C ASN A 501 17.91 21.49 -3.41
N THR A 502 17.01 20.82 -2.67
CA THR A 502 16.81 19.38 -2.74
C THR A 502 15.36 19.06 -3.09
N ARG A 503 15.11 17.80 -3.42
CA ARG A 503 13.77 17.24 -3.59
C ARG A 503 13.72 15.89 -2.88
N SER A 504 13.00 15.82 -1.77
CA SER A 504 12.76 14.59 -1.04
C SER A 504 11.74 13.70 -1.74
N ASN A 505 11.94 12.39 -1.71
CA ASN A 505 10.94 11.41 -2.14
C ASN A 505 9.75 11.31 -1.14
N ARG A 506 9.90 11.89 0.07
CA ARG A 506 8.93 11.85 1.18
C ARG A 506 8.46 10.42 1.50
N TRP A 507 9.38 9.46 1.60
CA TRP A 507 9.07 8.04 1.86
C TRP A 507 8.05 7.90 3.00
N LEU A 508 8.29 8.57 4.12
CA LEU A 508 7.35 8.73 5.21
C LEU A 508 7.13 10.22 5.50
N THR A 509 5.90 10.59 5.83
CA THR A 509 5.59 11.89 6.42
C THR A 509 5.96 11.84 7.90
N THR A 510 6.89 12.68 8.30
CA THR A 510 7.39 12.78 9.67
C THR A 510 7.26 14.20 10.21
N LEU A 511 6.99 14.30 11.51
CA LEU A 511 6.89 15.55 12.23
C LEU A 511 7.17 15.32 13.73
N THR A 512 7.52 16.39 14.44
CA THR A 512 7.63 16.42 15.89
C THR A 512 6.42 17.09 16.53
N ILE A 513 6.11 16.64 17.75
CA ILE A 513 5.02 17.14 18.58
C ILE A 513 5.61 17.73 19.87
N ASP A 514 5.35 19.01 20.11
CA ASP A 514 5.65 19.69 21.37
C ASP A 514 4.46 19.55 22.33
N ASP A 515 4.59 18.64 23.29
CA ASP A 515 3.54 18.32 24.25
C ASP A 515 3.21 19.47 25.21
N SER A 516 4.16 20.38 25.46
CA SER A 516 3.92 21.59 26.26
C SER A 516 2.92 22.55 25.60
N LEU A 517 2.82 22.49 24.27
CA LEU A 517 1.92 23.33 23.47
C LEU A 517 0.63 22.60 23.06
N THR A 518 0.70 21.29 22.79
CA THR A 518 -0.45 20.51 22.32
C THR A 518 -1.25 19.88 23.47
N GLY A 519 -0.62 19.68 24.63
CA GLY A 519 -1.17 18.88 25.73
C GLY A 519 -1.15 17.37 25.49
N VAL A 520 -0.57 16.90 24.38
CA VAL A 520 -0.44 15.47 24.04
C VAL A 520 0.94 15.18 23.45
N SER A 521 1.57 14.09 23.90
CA SER A 521 2.86 13.67 23.37
C SER A 521 2.73 12.92 22.04
N GLY A 522 3.81 12.88 21.26
CA GLY A 522 3.87 12.06 20.05
C GLY A 522 3.62 10.57 20.34
N GLY A 523 4.08 10.07 21.49
CA GLY A 523 3.79 8.70 21.95
C GLY A 523 2.29 8.44 22.14
N HIS A 524 1.59 9.37 22.79
CA HIS A 524 0.12 9.28 22.96
C HIS A 524 -0.61 9.23 21.62
N LEU A 525 -0.21 10.09 20.66
CA LEU A 525 -0.81 10.08 19.32
C LEU A 525 -0.55 8.78 18.56
N VAL A 526 0.65 8.21 18.68
CA VAL A 526 0.96 6.88 18.10
C VAL A 526 0.05 5.81 18.70
N ASP A 527 -0.14 5.81 20.01
CA ASP A 527 -1.00 4.84 20.68
C ASP A 527 -2.48 5.02 20.30
N ALA A 528 -2.95 6.26 20.19
CA ALA A 528 -4.31 6.57 19.75
C ALA A 528 -4.55 6.10 18.30
N LEU A 529 -3.62 6.37 17.38
CA LEU A 529 -3.66 5.89 16.01
C LEU A 529 -3.67 4.35 15.97
N ASN A 530 -2.84 3.69 16.76
CA ASN A 530 -2.78 2.23 16.81
C ASN A 530 -4.08 1.61 17.35
N LYS A 531 -4.70 2.20 18.38
CA LYS A 531 -6.04 1.81 18.88
C LYS A 531 -7.11 1.93 17.81
N GLU A 532 -6.98 2.95 16.97
CA GLU A 532 -7.83 3.19 15.80
C GLU A 532 -7.50 2.28 14.60
N ASN A 533 -6.63 1.28 14.76
CA ASN A 533 -6.14 0.39 13.71
C ASN A 533 -5.43 1.13 12.54
N ILE A 534 -4.69 2.18 12.89
CA ILE A 534 -3.85 2.97 12.00
C ILE A 534 -2.41 2.82 12.47
N GLU A 535 -1.57 2.20 11.64
CA GLU A 535 -0.17 2.00 11.97
C GLU A 535 0.60 3.32 11.90
N ALA A 536 0.94 3.86 13.07
CA ALA A 536 1.91 4.90 13.24
C ALA A 536 3.05 4.39 14.12
N ARG A 537 4.20 5.05 14.06
CA ARG A 537 5.34 4.74 14.90
C ARG A 537 6.09 6.00 15.26
N ARG A 538 6.92 5.92 16.30
CA ARG A 538 7.97 6.92 16.52
C ARG A 538 8.97 6.90 15.36
N VAL A 539 9.70 7.99 15.19
CA VAL A 539 10.94 7.97 14.41
C VAL A 539 11.91 6.90 14.97
N TRP A 540 12.95 6.57 14.22
CA TRP A 540 13.94 5.59 14.65
C TRP A 540 14.49 5.90 16.04
N LYS A 541 14.61 4.86 16.88
CA LYS A 541 15.34 4.99 18.14
C LYS A 541 16.84 5.07 17.83
N PRO A 542 17.55 6.14 18.24
CA PRO A 542 18.96 6.32 17.94
C PRO A 542 19.78 5.11 18.36
N LEU A 543 20.75 4.72 17.52
CA LEU A 543 21.54 3.52 17.72
C LEU A 543 22.39 3.56 18.99
N HIS A 544 22.93 4.73 19.38
CA HIS A 544 23.66 4.86 20.65
C HIS A 544 22.79 4.57 21.90
N LEU A 545 21.46 4.67 21.80
CA LEU A 545 20.52 4.29 22.88
C LEU A 545 20.09 2.83 22.85
N GLN A 546 20.52 2.07 21.84
CA GLN A 546 20.18 0.65 21.75
C GLN A 546 21.10 -0.15 22.68
N PRO A 547 20.58 -1.15 23.41
CA PRO A 547 21.41 -1.98 24.29
C PRO A 547 22.59 -2.65 23.58
N LEU A 548 22.43 -2.96 22.28
CA LEU A 548 23.49 -3.53 21.44
C LEU A 548 24.72 -2.62 21.32
N PHE A 549 24.55 -1.30 21.43
CA PHE A 549 25.63 -0.33 21.25
C PHE A 549 25.86 0.58 22.46
N LYS A 550 25.49 0.13 23.66
CA LYS A 550 25.65 0.90 24.90
C LYS A 550 27.08 1.40 25.16
N ASP A 551 28.09 0.70 24.64
CA ASP A 551 29.51 1.00 24.82
C ASP A 551 30.12 1.71 23.60
N ALA A 552 29.34 1.96 22.55
CA ALA A 552 29.81 2.64 21.35
C ALA A 552 29.97 4.14 21.61
N LYS A 553 31.06 4.73 21.08
CA LYS A 553 31.29 6.17 21.17
C LYS A 553 30.22 6.93 20.39
N PHE A 554 29.78 8.07 20.94
CA PHE A 554 28.77 8.94 20.35
C PHE A 554 29.22 10.40 20.40
N TYR A 555 29.06 11.11 19.28
CA TYR A 555 29.38 12.53 19.13
C TYR A 555 28.09 13.32 18.94
N MET A 556 27.81 14.21 19.90
CA MET A 556 26.61 15.04 19.95
C MET A 556 26.68 16.24 18.99
N HIS A 557 25.51 16.75 18.59
CA HIS A 557 25.43 18.00 17.86
C HIS A 557 25.72 19.20 18.78
N GLY A 558 26.93 19.77 18.65
CA GLY A 558 27.33 20.98 19.37
C GLY A 558 27.71 20.74 20.83
N GLU A 559 27.91 21.84 21.57
CA GLU A 559 28.41 21.81 22.96
C GLU A 559 27.30 21.71 24.03
N SER A 560 26.03 21.68 23.63
CA SER A 560 24.92 21.44 24.55
C SER A 560 24.92 19.99 25.03
N ASN A 561 24.58 19.75 26.31
CA ASN A 561 24.34 18.40 26.88
C ASN A 561 23.03 17.77 26.35
N HIS A 562 22.74 17.92 25.06
CA HIS A 562 21.47 17.53 24.48
C HIS A 562 21.65 17.03 23.04
N SER A 563 21.19 15.80 22.81
CA SER A 563 21.30 15.06 21.56
C SER A 563 20.08 15.32 20.68
N VAL A 564 20.29 15.79 19.46
CA VAL A 564 19.19 16.09 18.52
C VAL A 564 18.46 14.80 18.15
N ALA A 565 19.19 13.69 17.98
CA ALA A 565 18.59 12.39 17.67
C ALA A 565 17.69 11.87 18.80
N GLU A 566 18.09 12.06 20.06
CA GLU A 566 17.26 11.71 21.22
C GLU A 566 15.97 12.54 21.24
N ASP A 567 16.11 13.84 21.04
CA ASP A 567 15.02 14.80 21.06
C ASP A 567 13.99 14.53 19.95
N LEU A 568 14.48 14.21 18.75
CA LEU A 568 13.68 13.75 17.63
C LEU A 568 12.97 12.43 17.95
N PHE A 569 13.60 11.50 18.66
CA PHE A 569 12.96 10.22 19.04
C PHE A 569 11.84 10.37 20.08
N GLU A 570 11.99 11.30 21.01
CA GLU A 570 10.98 11.58 22.03
C GLU A 570 9.74 12.25 21.41
N LYS A 571 9.96 13.22 20.53
CA LYS A 571 8.90 14.10 19.98
C LYS A 571 8.37 13.62 18.63
N GLY A 572 9.16 12.84 17.88
CA GLY A 572 8.94 12.53 16.47
C GLY A 572 8.03 11.35 16.20
N ILE A 573 7.13 11.53 15.24
CA ILE A 573 6.21 10.50 14.76
C ILE A 573 6.33 10.31 13.24
N CYS A 574 6.08 9.09 12.78
CA CYS A 574 5.91 8.73 11.37
C CYS A 574 4.44 8.41 11.10
N LEU A 575 3.84 9.10 10.13
CA LEU A 575 2.46 8.89 9.71
C LEU A 575 2.34 7.95 8.50
N PRO A 576 1.22 7.21 8.37
CA PRO A 576 0.94 6.42 7.19
C PRO A 576 1.06 7.22 5.91
N SER A 577 1.90 6.74 5.00
CA SER A 577 2.28 7.44 3.77
C SER A 577 2.17 6.56 2.52
N GLY A 578 1.62 5.35 2.64
CA GLY A 578 1.50 4.38 1.53
C GLY A 578 0.93 4.97 0.25
N THR A 579 1.58 4.72 -0.90
CA THR A 579 1.10 5.26 -2.19
C THR A 579 -0.21 4.62 -2.66
N ASN A 580 -0.74 3.62 -1.98
CA ASN A 580 -2.06 3.03 -2.24
C ASN A 580 -3.15 3.61 -1.31
N MET A 581 -2.80 4.51 -0.39
CA MET A 581 -3.78 5.12 0.52
C MET A 581 -4.85 5.91 -0.24
N SER A 582 -6.11 5.66 0.13
CA SER A 582 -7.25 6.44 -0.35
C SER A 582 -7.32 7.81 0.35
N LEU A 583 -8.14 8.73 -0.18
CA LEU A 583 -8.42 10.00 0.48
C LEU A 583 -9.11 9.81 1.83
N GLU A 584 -10.05 8.88 1.90
CA GLU A 584 -10.78 8.53 3.12
C GLU A 584 -9.84 8.00 4.20
N GLU A 585 -8.87 7.15 3.83
CA GLU A 585 -7.85 6.66 4.76
C GLU A 585 -6.99 7.80 5.30
N GLN A 586 -6.55 8.73 4.43
CA GLN A 586 -5.80 9.92 4.85
C GLN A 586 -6.64 10.81 5.78
N GLN A 587 -7.93 11.01 5.48
CA GLN A 587 -8.86 11.76 6.31
C GLN A 587 -9.08 11.11 7.66
N ARG A 588 -9.12 9.77 7.73
CA ARG A 588 -9.24 9.05 9.00
C ARG A 588 -8.02 9.24 9.90
N VAL A 589 -6.81 9.21 9.33
CA VAL A 589 -5.58 9.55 10.05
C VAL A 589 -5.67 10.98 10.61
N MET A 590 -6.09 11.94 9.76
CA MET A 590 -6.20 13.34 10.17
C MET A 590 -7.26 13.57 11.27
N ALA A 591 -8.44 12.96 11.12
CA ALA A 591 -9.51 13.05 12.09
C ALA A 591 -9.13 12.46 13.45
N CYS A 592 -8.44 11.31 13.46
CA CYS A 592 -7.94 10.71 14.70
C CYS A 592 -7.03 11.67 15.48
N ILE A 593 -6.04 12.27 14.81
CA ILE A 593 -5.12 13.23 15.45
C ILE A 593 -5.87 14.47 15.97
N LEU A 594 -6.77 15.05 15.16
CA LEU A 594 -7.53 16.24 15.56
C LEU A 594 -8.48 15.99 16.73
N ASN A 595 -9.06 14.78 16.80
CA ASN A 595 -9.92 14.38 17.92
C ASN A 595 -9.13 14.32 19.23
N GLU A 596 -7.95 13.70 19.23
CA GLU A 596 -7.07 13.64 20.41
C GLU A 596 -6.66 15.04 20.91
N LEU A 597 -6.32 15.95 19.98
CA LEU A 597 -6.02 17.34 20.35
C LEU A 597 -7.23 18.07 20.96
N THR A 598 -8.42 17.80 20.46
CA THR A 598 -9.66 18.41 20.97
C THR A 598 -9.98 17.89 22.37
N LEU A 599 -9.82 16.58 22.61
CA LEU A 599 -10.01 15.96 23.91
C LEU A 599 -9.05 16.54 24.96
N ALA A 600 -7.77 16.71 24.60
CA ALA A 600 -6.77 17.29 25.51
C ALA A 600 -7.07 18.75 25.89
N ARG A 601 -7.55 19.57 24.94
CA ARG A 601 -7.95 20.96 25.21
C ARG A 601 -9.16 21.05 26.15
N ASN A 602 -10.12 20.13 26.00
CA ASN A 602 -11.30 20.09 26.86
C ASN A 602 -10.96 19.68 28.30
N LEU A 603 -10.00 18.76 28.49
CA LEU A 603 -9.52 18.36 29.81
C LEU A 603 -8.72 19.46 30.52
N ASN A 604 -8.00 20.30 29.76
CA ASN A 604 -7.17 21.39 30.29
C ASN A 604 -7.93 22.71 30.45
N SER A 605 -9.22 22.76 30.12
CA SER A 605 -10.06 23.94 30.34
C SER A 605 -10.58 23.95 31.78
N PRO A 606 -10.31 24.99 32.59
CA PRO A 606 -10.79 25.02 33.97
C PRO A 606 -12.32 24.96 33.97
N SER A 607 -12.85 23.98 34.68
CA SER A 607 -14.28 23.81 34.92
C SER A 607 -14.83 25.11 35.50
N LYS A 608 -15.52 25.91 34.67
CA LYS A 608 -16.45 26.94 35.15
C LYS A 608 -17.64 26.21 35.78
N ILE A 609 -17.46 25.76 37.02
CA ILE A 609 -18.56 25.42 37.91
C ILE A 609 -18.66 26.63 38.84
N GLY A 610 -19.77 27.35 38.70
CA GLY A 610 -20.12 28.50 39.53
C GLY A 610 -20.69 28.10 40.89
#